data_AF-A0A0M9G5G8-F1
#
_entry.id   AF-A0A0M9G5G8-F1
#
_cell.length_a   1.000
_cell.length_b   1.000
_cell.length_c   1.000
_cell.angle_alpha   90.00
_cell.angle_beta   90.00
_cell.angle_gamma   90.00
#
_symmetry.space_group_name_H-M   'P 1'
#
loop_
_entity.id
_entity.type
_entity.pdbx_description
1 polymer ?
#
loop_
_entity_poly.entity_id
_entity_poly.type
_entity_poly.pdbx_seq_one_letter_code
_entity_poly.pdbx_strand_id
1 'polypeptide(L)'
;MSQLSIVKDQMLSQGINHFVVLSSSGQVVEYSGDFENKEKQVLAYAIIQQCSALTVPGEAMKRTTMKFEDILYVATTVEDDKMVYGVVAKRPLTNATM
;
A
#
# COMPACT_ATOMS: atom_id res chain seq x y z
N MET A 1 -15.72 -13.01 -3.52
CA MET A 1 -15.12 -11.70 -3.19
C MET A 1 -13.62 -11.84 -3.35
N SER A 2 -12.99 -10.89 -4.03
CA SER A 2 -11.55 -10.91 -4.28
C SER A 2 -10.81 -10.42 -3.03
N GLN A 3 -9.59 -10.91 -2.77
CA GLN A 3 -8.80 -10.47 -1.60
C GLN A 3 -8.52 -8.97 -1.64
N LEU A 4 -8.31 -8.43 -2.84
CA LEU A 4 -8.12 -7.00 -3.05
C LEU A 4 -9.33 -6.18 -2.59
N SER A 5 -10.54 -6.68 -2.88
CA SER A 5 -11.79 -6.04 -2.47
C SER A 5 -11.93 -5.97 -0.94
N ILE A 6 -11.52 -7.04 -0.24
CA ILE A 6 -11.56 -7.10 1.24
C ILE A 6 -10.59 -6.09 1.86
N VAL A 7 -9.36 -6.02 1.35
CA VAL A 7 -8.35 -5.07 1.84
C VAL A 7 -8.82 -3.64 1.64
N LYS A 8 -9.44 -3.34 0.50
CA LYS A 8 -10.05 -2.04 0.23
C LYS A 8 -11.13 -1.69 1.26
N ASP A 9 -12.12 -2.57 1.45
CA ASP A 9 -13.22 -2.32 2.38
C ASP A 9 -12.69 -2.12 3.81
N GLN A 10 -11.66 -2.89 4.19
CA GLN A 10 -11.00 -2.74 5.47
C GLN A 10 -10.30 -1.38 5.61
N MET A 11 -9.57 -0.93 4.58
CA MET A 11 -8.91 0.38 4.59
C MET A 11 -9.92 1.53 4.74
N LEU A 12 -11.00 1.50 3.95
CA LEU A 12 -12.06 2.49 4.01
C LEU A 12 -12.77 2.49 5.38
N SER A 13 -13.06 1.30 5.93
CA SER A 13 -13.67 1.17 7.27
C SER A 13 -12.81 1.73 8.40
N GLN A 14 -11.48 1.80 8.21
CA GLN A 14 -10.53 2.36 9.17
C GLN A 14 -10.23 3.84 8.92
N GLY A 15 -10.97 4.50 8.00
CA GLY A 15 -10.76 5.90 7.63
C GLY A 15 -9.47 6.15 6.83
N ILE A 16 -8.88 5.11 6.25
CA ILE A 16 -7.67 5.22 5.42
C ILE A 16 -8.10 5.61 4.01
N ASN A 17 -8.20 6.93 3.78
CA ASN A 17 -8.71 7.50 2.53
C ASN A 17 -7.62 7.84 1.50
N HIS A 18 -6.34 7.69 1.85
CA HIS A 18 -5.22 7.95 0.96
C HIS A 18 -4.48 6.63 0.68
N PHE A 19 -4.67 6.06 -0.50
CA PHE A 19 -4.02 4.82 -0.88
C PHE A 19 -3.80 4.67 -2.39
N VAL A 20 -2.94 3.74 -2.77
CA VAL A 20 -2.77 3.27 -4.14
C VAL A 20 -2.61 1.75 -4.15
N VAL A 21 -3.23 1.13 -5.15
CA VAL A 21 -3.09 -0.28 -5.49
C VAL A 21 -2.38 -0.38 -6.84
N LEU A 22 -1.31 -1.18 -6.87
CA LEU A 22 -0.43 -1.36 -8.00
C LEU A 22 -0.38 -2.83 -8.37
N SER A 23 -0.40 -3.14 -9.65
CA SER A 23 -0.03 -4.48 -10.14
C SER A 23 1.48 -4.73 -10.00
N SER A 24 1.91 -5.97 -10.20
CA SER A 24 3.33 -6.36 -10.19
C SER A 24 4.18 -5.63 -11.25
N SER A 25 3.58 -5.11 -12.32
CA SER A 25 4.25 -4.31 -13.35
C SER A 25 4.29 -2.81 -13.04
N GLY A 26 3.67 -2.38 -11.94
CA GLY A 26 3.57 -0.97 -11.54
C GLY A 26 2.40 -0.22 -12.17
N GLN A 27 1.52 -0.88 -12.91
CA GLN A 27 0.28 -0.27 -13.36
C GLN A 27 -0.65 -0.02 -12.16
N VAL A 28 -1.16 1.21 -12.06
CA VAL A 28 -2.14 1.59 -11.05
C VAL A 28 -3.49 0.96 -11.37
N VAL A 29 -4.00 0.19 -10.41
CA VAL A 29 -5.31 -0.47 -10.47
C VAL A 29 -6.36 0.44 -9.85
N GLU A 30 -6.03 1.06 -8.72
CA GLU A 30 -6.93 1.95 -7.97
C GLU A 30 -6.11 2.92 -7.12
N TYR A 31 -6.67 4.09 -6.83
CA TYR A 31 -6.04 5.09 -5.97
C TYR A 31 -7.08 6.00 -5.34
N SER A 32 -6.67 6.69 -4.27
CA SER A 32 -7.49 7.69 -3.59
C SER A 32 -6.63 8.73 -2.87
N GLY A 33 -7.18 9.93 -2.72
CA GLY A 33 -6.64 11.00 -1.88
C GLY A 33 -5.28 11.49 -2.36
N ASP A 34 -4.24 11.30 -1.54
CA ASP A 34 -2.91 11.88 -1.83
C ASP A 34 -2.23 11.20 -3.03
N PHE A 35 -2.72 10.02 -3.41
CA PHE A 35 -2.24 9.27 -4.56
C PHE A 35 -2.97 9.62 -5.87
N GLU A 36 -3.82 10.65 -5.90
CA GLU A 36 -4.25 11.28 -7.16
C GLU A 36 -3.05 11.88 -7.92
N ASN A 37 -2.00 12.24 -7.19
CA ASN A 37 -0.73 12.66 -7.78
C ASN A 37 0.02 11.45 -8.38
N LYS A 38 0.18 11.46 -9.71
CA LYS A 38 0.88 10.41 -10.46
C LYS A 38 2.33 10.19 -10.02
N GLU A 39 3.05 11.23 -9.63
CA GLU A 39 4.43 11.10 -9.14
C GLU A 39 4.46 10.24 -7.87
N LYS A 40 3.48 10.43 -6.97
CA LYS A 40 3.37 9.62 -5.75
C LYS A 40 3.02 8.16 -6.04
N GLN A 41 2.26 7.89 -7.10
CA GLN A 41 2.00 6.52 -7.56
C GLN A 41 3.29 5.83 -8.02
N VAL A 42 4.13 6.53 -8.79
CA VAL A 42 5.44 6.01 -9.24
C VAL A 42 6.38 5.77 -8.06
N LEU A 43 6.45 6.71 -7.11
CA LEU A 43 7.29 6.57 -5.92
C LEU A 43 6.82 5.42 -5.01
N ALA A 44 5.51 5.23 -4.86
CA ALA A 44 4.94 4.10 -4.12
C ALA A 44 5.35 2.75 -4.74
N TYR A 45 5.33 2.65 -6.07
CA TYR A 45 5.79 1.47 -6.78
C TYR A 45 7.29 1.20 -6.55
N ALA A 46 8.11 2.25 -6.61
CA ALA A 46 9.54 2.12 -6.35
C ALA A 46 9.84 1.58 -4.94
N ILE A 47 9.07 2.02 -3.94
CA ILE A 47 9.19 1.51 -2.55
C ILE A 47 8.86 0.02 -2.49
N ILE A 48 7.73 -0.40 -3.07
CA ILE A 48 7.33 -1.82 -3.10
C ILE A 48 8.42 -2.67 -3.76
N GLN A 49 8.91 -2.25 -4.94
CA GLN A 49 9.97 -2.95 -5.67
C GLN A 49 11.25 -3.11 -4.85
N GLN A 50 11.70 -2.04 -4.20
CA GLN A 50 12.90 -2.09 -3.36
C GLN A 50 12.72 -3.00 -2.15
N CYS A 51 11.56 -2.99 -1.51
CA CYS A 51 11.28 -3.90 -0.40
C CYS A 51 11.19 -5.37 -0.86
N SER A 52 10.61 -5.63 -2.02
CA SER A 52 10.56 -6.98 -2.60
C SER A 52 11.96 -7.52 -2.93
N ALA A 53 12.92 -6.67 -3.29
CA ALA A 53 14.31 -7.07 -3.51
C ALA A 53 15.01 -7.62 -2.25
N LEU A 54 14.46 -7.39 -1.05
CA LEU A 54 14.96 -7.95 0.19
C LEU A 54 14.41 -9.35 0.50
N THR A 55 13.43 -9.83 -0.27
CA THR A 55 12.82 -11.16 -0.07
C THR A 55 13.50 -12.20 -0.95
N VAL A 56 13.68 -13.41 -0.43
CA VAL A 56 14.15 -14.57 -1.21
C VAL A 56 12.98 -15.49 -1.58
N PRO A 57 13.15 -16.46 -2.52
CA PRO A 57 12.07 -17.39 -2.86
C PRO A 57 11.51 -18.11 -1.63
N GLY A 58 10.19 -18.04 -1.44
CA GLY A 58 9.49 -18.59 -0.28
C GLY A 58 9.19 -17.57 0.82
N GLU A 59 9.75 -16.36 0.75
CA GLU A 59 9.41 -15.24 1.63
C GLU A 59 8.37 -14.32 1.00
N ALA A 60 7.55 -13.69 1.85
CA ALA A 60 6.56 -12.72 1.42
C ALA A 60 6.61 -11.46 2.30
N MET A 61 6.58 -10.29 1.66
CA MET A 61 6.56 -9.02 2.38
C MET A 61 5.18 -8.80 3.02
N LYS A 62 5.08 -9.04 4.33
CA LYS A 62 3.84 -8.78 5.07
C LYS A 62 3.53 -7.28 5.19
N ARG A 63 4.51 -6.47 5.59
CA ARG A 63 4.32 -5.04 5.81
C ARG A 63 5.64 -4.29 5.88
N THR A 64 5.70 -3.14 5.21
CA THR A 64 6.69 -2.08 5.42
C THR A 64 6.00 -0.87 6.03
N THR A 65 6.64 -0.20 6.98
CA THR A 65 6.10 0.99 7.63
C THR A 65 7.14 2.09 7.60
N MET A 66 6.79 3.22 6.99
CA MET A 66 7.63 4.41 6.90
C MET A 66 7.00 5.50 7.74
N LYS A 67 7.69 5.88 8.82
CA LYS A 67 7.24 6.90 9.76
C LYS A 67 7.95 8.21 9.47
N PHE A 68 7.17 9.24 9.18
CA PHE A 68 7.60 10.63 9.13
C PHE A 68 7.11 11.34 10.41
N GLU A 69 7.34 12.66 10.51
CA GLU A 69 6.97 13.44 11.70
C GLU A 69 5.47 13.33 12.02
N ASP A 70 4.61 13.64 11.04
CA ASP A 70 3.15 13.66 11.22
C ASP A 70 2.39 12.61 10.41
N ILE A 71 3.11 11.80 9.61
CA ILE A 71 2.51 10.90 8.63
C ILE A 71 3.13 9.51 8.72
N LEU A 72 2.29 8.48 8.59
CA LEU A 72 2.69 7.10 8.43
C LEU A 72 2.31 6.62 7.03
N TYR A 73 3.28 6.04 6.32
CA TYR A 73 3.00 5.21 5.16
C TYR A 73 3.12 3.75 5.53
N VAL A 74 2.15 2.95 5.09
CA VAL A 74 2.13 1.50 5.27
C VAL A 74 2.04 0.86 3.90
N ALA A 75 2.99 -0.01 3.60
CA ALA A 75 3.06 -0.74 2.34
C ALA A 75 2.94 -2.25 2.61
N THR A 76 2.22 -2.97 1.76
CA THR A 76 2.04 -4.43 1.84
C THR A 76 1.82 -5.01 0.45
N THR A 77 1.90 -6.33 0.32
CA THR A 77 1.45 -7.04 -0.89
C THR A 77 0.26 -7.92 -0.58
N VAL A 78 -0.69 -7.96 -1.51
CA VAL A 78 -1.90 -8.79 -1.45
C VAL A 78 -1.88 -9.73 -2.65
N GLU A 79 -2.08 -11.02 -2.40
CA GLU A 79 -2.25 -12.00 -3.46
C GLU A 79 -3.74 -12.20 -3.75
N ASP A 80 -4.14 -12.05 -5.02
CA ASP A 80 -5.51 -12.24 -5.49
C ASP A 80 -5.45 -12.87 -6.89
N ASP A 81 -6.14 -13.99 -7.08
CA ASP A 81 -6.16 -14.79 -8.33
C ASP A 81 -4.77 -15.02 -8.97
N LYS A 82 -3.78 -15.45 -8.16
CA LYS A 82 -2.36 -15.69 -8.56
C LYS A 82 -1.61 -14.43 -9.01
N MET A 83 -2.20 -13.25 -8.85
CA MET A 83 -1.53 -11.98 -9.06
C MET A 83 -1.17 -11.35 -7.72
N VAL A 84 0.01 -10.73 -7.67
CA VAL A 84 0.46 -9.97 -6.50
C VAL A 84 0.24 -8.49 -6.77
N TYR A 85 -0.48 -7.84 -5.87
CA TYR A 85 -0.73 -6.41 -5.87
C TYR A 85 0.05 -5.73 -4.75
N GLY A 86 0.72 -4.63 -5.06
CA GLY A 86 1.29 -3.73 -4.07
C GLY A 86 0.23 -2.76 -3.57
N VAL A 87 0.09 -2.61 -2.26
CA VAL A 87 -0.80 -1.64 -1.64
C VAL A 87 0.03 -0.70 -0.80
N VAL A 88 -0.12 0.61 -1.03
CA VAL A 88 0.51 1.64 -0.21
C VAL A 88 -0.57 2.58 0.30
N ALA A 89 -0.57 2.78 1.61
CA ALA A 89 -1.52 3.60 2.33
C ALA A 89 -0.79 4.73 3.04
N LYS A 90 -1.40 5.91 3.07
CA LYS A 90 -0.97 7.04 3.88
C LYS A 90 -2.02 7.31 4.94
N ARG A 91 -1.60 7.48 6.18
CA ARG A 91 -2.46 7.93 7.28
C ARG A 91 -1.73 8.94 8.16
N PRO A 92 -2.44 9.90 8.77
CA PRO A 92 -1.83 10.75 9.79
C PRO A 92 -1.34 9.89 10.96
N LEU A 93 -0.23 10.30 11.57
CA LEU A 93 0.10 9.88 12.92
C LEU A 93 -0.87 10.59 13.84
N THR A 94 -2.05 10.00 14.05
CA THR A 94 -2.87 10.41 15.19
C THR A 94 -2.02 10.27 16.44
N ASN A 95 -1.73 11.37 17.12
CA ASN A 95 -1.40 11.33 18.54
C ASN A 95 -2.52 10.53 19.20
N ALA A 96 -2.24 9.29 19.57
CA ALA A 96 -3.12 8.50 20.39
C ALA A 96 -3.14 9.15 21.77
N THR A 97 -3.93 10.21 21.90
CA THR A 97 -4.29 10.83 23.17
C THR A 97 -5.62 11.54 22.99
N MET A 98 -6.69 10.79 23.23
CA MET A 98 -7.67 11.15 24.26
C MET A 98 -8.07 9.88 25.00
#